data_AF-A0A345H7A3-F1
#
_entry.id   AF-A0A345H7A3-F1
#
_cell.length_a   1.000
_cell.length_b   1.000
_cell.length_c   1.000
_cell.angle_alpha   90.00
_cell.angle_beta   90.00
_cell.angle_gamma   90.00
#
_symmetry.space_group_name_H-M   'P 1'
#
loop_
_entity.id
_entity.type
_entity.pdbx_description
1 polymer ?
#
loop_
_entity_poly.entity_id
_entity_poly.type
_entity_poly.pdbx_seq_one_letter_code
_entity_poly.pdbx_strand_id
1 'polypeptide(L)'
;MKKVFNYKWLFLFVGSSLFFSCQNETEQALEESAAEVARIDVKWLAPDDHPVVQLLYSRGYEKGTIYETEEYFLAPPDLFYSKNIEDYHIEDTGGIPKQAYNTGKLVSLDRMRINVFLDNSIGTDLQTQSVNAINELNGINNCALFFVRVFNANQAHITIRSDFGVESTNVLGRAGFPSNGRPFNLVTLNVDRVDDFGADIRRNVVIHELGHCVGLRHTNWQANRESSAVNIPGTSAFDAGSIMWSSANGGTPFTNGDLTAFRALFPRALRMDVVNVIDDYDYSGEIYVLDEVYVDVFEDGSYTTTSNLNRNVTVNYKLRIQEYNHTSGTYTYNRSRTLTAGSNRYFIDEEEEECSPYQGETCTSEDVDITYAFSIL
;
A
#
# COMPACT_ATOMS: atom_id res chain seq x y z
N MET A 1 83.45 14.36 -29.50
CA MET A 1 83.44 15.83 -29.63
C MET A 1 83.58 16.22 -31.09
N LYS A 2 82.46 16.53 -31.77
CA LYS A 2 82.43 17.22 -33.07
C LYS A 2 81.05 17.88 -33.24
N LYS A 3 81.05 19.19 -32.98
CA LYS A 3 80.39 20.30 -33.70
C LYS A 3 78.87 20.24 -34.00
N VAL A 4 78.07 21.07 -33.33
CA VAL A 4 77.61 22.45 -33.72
C VAL A 4 76.76 22.46 -35.00
N PHE A 5 75.48 22.82 -34.93
CA PHE A 5 74.93 24.09 -35.45
C PHE A 5 73.40 24.10 -35.44
N ASN A 6 72.88 25.24 -34.98
CA ASN A 6 71.48 25.62 -34.94
C ASN A 6 71.23 26.53 -36.15
N TYR A 7 70.18 26.31 -36.94
CA TYR A 7 69.67 27.34 -37.86
C TYR A 7 68.16 27.21 -38.05
N LYS A 8 67.46 28.26 -37.64
CA LYS A 8 66.08 28.58 -38.00
C LYS A 8 66.01 28.85 -39.50
N TRP A 9 65.04 28.27 -40.19
CA TRP A 9 64.44 28.85 -41.39
C TRP A 9 62.92 28.60 -41.36
N LEU A 10 62.20 29.71 -41.51
CA LEU A 10 60.75 29.87 -41.50
C LEU A 10 60.36 30.33 -42.90
N PHE A 11 59.56 29.56 -43.65
CA PHE A 11 58.73 29.97 -44.80
C PHE A 11 57.83 28.76 -45.14
N LEU A 12 56.56 28.79 -45.60
CA LEU A 12 55.46 29.75 -45.64
C LEU A 12 54.31 29.00 -46.37
N PHE A 13 53.08 29.00 -45.81
CA PHE A 13 51.78 28.62 -46.43
C PHE A 13 51.61 27.15 -46.92
N VAL A 14 50.48 26.45 -46.80
CA VAL A 14 49.08 26.76 -47.17
C VAL A 14 48.16 25.83 -46.34
N GLY A 15 47.00 26.32 -45.89
CA GLY A 15 46.03 25.54 -45.15
C GLY A 15 45.27 24.50 -45.99
N SER A 16 44.81 23.43 -45.33
CA SER A 16 43.56 22.75 -45.68
C SER A 16 43.12 21.86 -44.50
N SER A 17 41.89 22.08 -44.08
CA SER A 17 41.18 21.42 -42.99
C SER A 17 40.96 19.94 -43.29
N LEU A 18 41.37 19.01 -42.41
CA LEU A 18 40.89 17.62 -42.43
C LEU A 18 40.75 17.05 -41.00
N PHE A 19 39.48 16.85 -40.63
CA PHE A 19 38.85 15.73 -39.92
C PHE A 19 39.48 15.12 -38.66
N PHE A 20 38.68 15.20 -37.58
CA PHE A 20 38.70 14.34 -36.40
C PHE A 20 38.71 12.85 -36.77
N SER A 21 39.60 12.09 -36.14
CA SER A 21 39.53 10.63 -36.03
C SER A 21 39.90 10.25 -34.59
N CYS A 22 38.89 9.91 -33.79
CA CYS A 22 39.07 9.18 -32.53
C CYS A 22 38.72 7.71 -32.82
N GLN A 23 39.70 6.81 -32.71
CA GLN A 23 39.48 5.38 -32.61
C GLN A 23 39.76 4.93 -31.17
N ASN A 24 38.76 4.27 -30.59
CA ASN A 24 38.76 3.26 -29.54
C ASN A 24 39.81 3.34 -28.41
N GLU A 25 39.39 3.87 -27.26
CA GLU A 25 39.69 3.31 -25.94
C GLU A 25 38.42 3.42 -25.07
N THR A 26 37.63 2.35 -25.00
CA THR A 26 36.48 2.20 -24.10
C THR A 26 36.50 0.80 -23.51
N GLU A 27 36.07 0.70 -22.25
CA GLU A 27 35.76 -0.53 -21.46
C GLU A 27 36.80 -1.06 -20.45
N GLN A 28 37.66 -0.22 -19.84
CA GLN A 28 38.38 -0.71 -18.65
C GLN A 28 38.68 0.32 -17.53
N ALA A 29 37.91 1.40 -17.42
CA ALA A 29 38.13 2.39 -16.37
C ALA A 29 36.87 3.09 -15.81
N LEU A 30 35.69 2.45 -15.88
CA LEU A 30 34.46 2.98 -15.28
C LEU A 30 33.70 1.96 -14.40
N GLU A 31 34.36 0.90 -13.94
CA GLU A 31 33.76 -0.10 -13.05
C GLU A 31 34.33 -0.11 -11.62
N GLU A 32 35.21 0.83 -11.26
CA GLU A 32 35.75 0.96 -9.90
C GLU A 32 35.62 2.41 -9.41
N SER A 33 34.41 2.80 -8.98
CA SER A 33 34.17 3.72 -7.85
C SER A 33 32.67 4.03 -7.68
N ALA A 34 31.82 3.00 -7.74
CA ALA A 34 30.61 3.06 -6.94
C ALA A 34 31.03 2.72 -5.50
N ALA A 35 31.58 3.70 -4.78
CA ALA A 35 31.63 3.60 -3.34
C ALA A 35 30.19 3.35 -2.87
N GLU A 36 29.94 2.25 -2.16
CA GLU A 36 28.73 2.10 -1.37
C GLU A 36 28.62 3.35 -0.49
N VAL A 37 27.79 4.30 -0.91
CA VAL A 37 27.31 5.32 0.01
C VAL A 37 26.51 4.53 1.02
N ALA A 38 27.09 4.28 2.19
CA ALA A 38 26.35 3.75 3.32
C ALA A 38 25.18 4.70 3.56
N ARG A 39 23.98 4.27 3.15
CA ARG A 39 22.75 4.95 3.52
C ARG A 39 22.68 4.81 5.03
N ILE A 40 22.71 5.94 5.74
CA ILE A 40 22.56 6.02 7.19
C ILE A 40 21.35 6.92 7.38
N ASP A 41 20.24 6.36 7.84
CA ASP A 41 19.13 7.17 8.34
C ASP A 41 19.59 7.73 9.71
N VAL A 42 19.44 9.02 9.98
CA VAL A 42 19.85 9.61 11.27
C VAL A 42 18.60 9.88 12.11
N LYS A 43 18.69 9.64 13.43
CA LYS A 43 17.57 9.76 14.37
C LYS A 43 17.89 10.75 15.50
N TRP A 44 16.96 11.65 15.79
CA TRP A 44 17.02 12.60 16.91
C TRP A 44 15.72 12.57 17.73
N LEU A 45 15.70 13.22 18.89
CA LEU A 45 14.45 13.36 19.65
C LEU A 45 13.50 14.30 18.91
N ALA A 46 12.24 13.90 18.74
CA ALA A 46 11.26 14.71 18.02
C ALA A 46 10.97 16.04 18.76
N PRO A 47 10.78 17.16 18.05
CA PRO A 47 10.42 18.44 18.65
C PRO A 47 9.06 18.35 19.37
N ASP A 48 9.07 18.63 20.67
CA ASP A 48 7.86 18.62 21.50
C ASP A 48 6.75 19.48 20.91
N ASP A 49 7.05 20.62 20.26
CA ASP A 49 6.10 21.58 19.72
C ASP A 49 5.52 21.21 18.35
N HIS A 50 6.01 20.14 17.72
CA HIS A 50 5.49 19.71 16.42
C HIS A 50 4.01 19.24 16.54
N PRO A 51 3.09 19.67 15.65
CA PRO A 51 1.66 19.35 15.76
C PRO A 51 1.35 17.86 15.88
N VAL A 52 2.03 17.02 15.09
CA VAL A 52 1.89 15.56 15.18
C VAL A 52 2.42 15.02 16.52
N VAL A 53 3.53 15.55 17.04
CA VAL A 53 4.10 15.10 18.32
C VAL A 53 3.16 15.45 19.47
N GLN A 54 2.56 16.65 19.45
CA GLN A 54 1.50 17.04 20.39
C GLN A 54 0.27 16.13 20.30
N LEU A 55 -0.14 15.77 19.08
CA LEU A 55 -1.22 14.81 18.86
C LEU A 55 -0.88 13.43 19.45
N LEU A 56 0.35 12.95 19.26
CA LEU A 56 0.80 11.68 19.84
C LEU A 56 0.81 11.73 21.37
N TYR A 57 1.25 12.84 21.98
CA TYR A 57 1.14 13.03 23.43
C TYR A 57 -0.30 13.00 23.92
N SER A 58 -1.23 13.65 23.20
CA SER A 58 -2.65 13.61 23.54
C SER A 58 -3.24 12.19 23.47
N ARG A 59 -2.61 11.30 22.70
CA ARG A 59 -2.97 9.89 22.53
C ARG A 59 -2.24 8.94 23.48
N GLY A 60 -1.49 9.47 24.45
CA GLY A 60 -0.87 8.69 25.52
C GLY A 60 0.60 8.32 25.33
N TYR A 61 1.22 8.72 24.21
CA TYR A 61 2.67 8.57 24.04
C TYR A 61 3.42 9.43 25.05
N GLU A 62 4.51 8.89 25.60
CA GLU A 62 5.32 9.59 26.58
C GLU A 62 6.22 10.64 25.93
N LYS A 63 6.46 11.73 26.65
CA LYS A 63 7.50 12.70 26.26
C LYS A 63 8.87 12.04 26.30
N GLY A 64 9.72 12.37 25.34
CA GLY A 64 11.06 11.79 25.25
C GLY A 64 11.11 10.39 24.61
N THR A 65 9.97 9.79 24.23
CA THR A 65 9.95 8.46 23.59
C THR A 65 9.66 8.51 22.09
N ILE A 66 9.40 9.70 21.55
CA ILE A 66 9.17 9.91 20.13
C ILE A 66 10.44 10.50 19.53
N TYR A 67 10.93 9.83 18.50
CA TYR A 67 12.10 10.27 17.75
C TYR A 67 11.70 10.70 16.36
N GLU A 68 12.59 11.37 15.67
CA GLU A 68 12.39 11.88 14.32
C GLU A 68 13.57 11.43 13.44
N THR A 69 13.23 10.98 12.23
CA THR A 69 14.16 10.81 11.09
C THR A 69 13.88 11.91 10.07
N GLU A 70 14.55 11.93 8.92
CA GLU A 70 14.21 12.90 7.87
C GLU A 70 12.75 12.80 7.41
N GLU A 71 12.22 11.58 7.29
CA GLU A 71 10.91 11.31 6.67
C GLU A 71 9.77 11.09 7.68
N TYR A 72 10.04 10.53 8.87
CA TYR A 72 8.99 10.09 9.79
C TYR A 72 9.28 10.44 11.26
N PHE A 73 8.23 10.40 12.09
CA PHE A 73 8.38 10.21 13.52
C PHE A 73 8.38 8.72 13.85
N LEU A 74 9.21 8.32 14.81
CA LEU A 74 9.33 6.97 15.34
C LEU A 74 8.76 6.95 16.75
N ALA A 75 7.72 6.14 16.97
CA ALA A 75 7.17 5.91 18.29
C ALA A 75 7.24 4.43 18.69
N PRO A 76 7.13 4.09 19.98
CA PRO A 76 7.47 2.76 20.47
C PRO A 76 6.52 1.63 19.99
N PRO A 77 7.02 0.38 19.88
CA PRO A 77 8.40 0.02 19.57
C PRO A 77 8.71 0.03 18.06
N ASP A 78 7.71 -0.13 17.21
CA ASP A 78 7.81 -0.48 15.78
C ASP A 78 6.98 0.44 14.86
N LEU A 79 6.52 1.59 15.35
CA LEU A 79 5.59 2.45 14.61
C LEU A 79 6.23 3.68 13.96
N PHE A 80 5.95 3.87 12.68
CA PHE A 80 6.15 5.11 11.93
C PHE A 80 4.90 5.99 11.98
N TYR A 81 5.14 7.29 12.10
CA TYR A 81 4.14 8.33 12.05
C TYR A 81 4.54 9.37 11.00
N SER A 82 3.63 9.67 10.07
CA SER A 82 3.78 10.77 9.13
C SER A 82 3.98 12.08 9.88
N LYS A 83 4.84 12.95 9.35
CA LYS A 83 5.01 14.32 9.87
C LYS A 83 3.89 15.26 9.44
N ASN A 84 3.05 14.89 8.46
CA ASN A 84 1.93 15.73 8.05
C ASN A 84 0.74 15.53 9.00
N ILE A 85 0.28 16.61 9.63
CA ILE A 85 -0.88 16.57 10.54
C ILE A 85 -2.18 16.20 9.82
N GLU A 86 -2.28 16.47 8.52
CA GLU A 86 -3.44 16.14 7.69
C GLU A 86 -3.60 14.64 7.48
N ASP A 87 -2.55 13.85 7.74
CA ASP A 87 -2.63 12.39 7.77
C ASP A 87 -3.31 11.87 9.05
N TYR A 88 -3.92 12.71 9.88
CA TYR A 88 -4.59 12.29 11.12
C TYR A 88 -5.98 12.91 11.27
N HIS A 89 -6.92 12.12 11.81
CA HIS A 89 -8.22 12.62 12.23
C HIS A 89 -8.06 13.25 13.62
N ILE A 90 -8.20 14.58 13.71
CA ILE A 90 -7.94 15.35 14.93
C ILE A 90 -9.08 15.18 15.95
N GLU A 91 -10.26 14.75 15.50
CA GLU A 91 -11.45 14.53 16.33
C GLU A 91 -11.46 13.19 17.09
N ASP A 92 -10.50 12.29 16.82
CA ASP A 92 -10.36 11.05 17.58
C ASP A 92 -9.73 11.34 18.95
N THR A 93 -10.58 11.67 19.92
CA THR A 93 -10.19 12.02 21.30
C THR A 93 -9.99 10.80 22.22
N GLY A 94 -9.70 9.60 21.68
CA GLY A 94 -9.36 8.44 22.50
C GLY A 94 -10.53 7.91 23.34
N GLY A 95 -11.70 7.77 22.72
CA GLY A 95 -12.89 7.19 23.35
C GLY A 95 -12.73 5.73 23.79
N ILE A 96 -13.57 5.31 24.75
CA ILE A 96 -13.53 4.05 25.54
C ILE A 96 -13.04 2.82 24.74
N PRO A 97 -12.07 2.06 25.27
CA PRO A 97 -11.44 0.93 24.56
C PRO A 97 -12.37 -0.28 24.39
N LYS A 98 -12.36 -0.89 23.20
CA LYS A 98 -12.96 -2.21 22.91
C LYS A 98 -12.14 -2.96 21.86
N GLN A 99 -11.91 -4.27 22.05
CA GLN A 99 -10.59 -4.88 21.83
C GLN A 99 -10.34 -5.76 20.57
N ALA A 100 -9.06 -5.80 20.15
CA ALA A 100 -8.43 -6.23 18.87
C ALA A 100 -8.66 -5.25 17.73
N TYR A 101 -7.61 -4.54 17.31
CA TYR A 101 -7.85 -3.18 16.87
C TYR A 101 -7.26 -2.82 15.51
N ASN A 102 -8.06 -2.17 14.66
CA ASN A 102 -7.54 -1.45 13.50
C ASN A 102 -7.42 0.04 13.82
N THR A 103 -6.66 0.79 13.01
CA THR A 103 -6.41 2.22 13.24
C THR A 103 -7.54 3.16 12.81
N GLY A 104 -8.69 2.62 12.39
CA GLY A 104 -9.74 3.37 11.69
C GLY A 104 -9.36 3.70 10.25
N LYS A 105 -8.11 3.42 9.84
CA LYS A 105 -7.59 3.59 8.48
C LYS A 105 -7.21 2.24 7.92
N LEU A 106 -7.93 1.82 6.89
CA LEU A 106 -7.67 0.58 6.17
C LEU A 106 -7.21 0.90 4.75
N VAL A 107 -6.51 -0.05 4.14
CA VAL A 107 -6.37 -0.05 2.68
C VAL A 107 -7.77 -0.16 2.10
N SER A 108 -8.07 0.75 1.18
CA SER A 108 -9.35 0.77 0.52
C SER A 108 -9.53 -0.49 -0.33
N LEU A 109 -10.76 -0.94 -0.50
CA LEU A 109 -11.06 -2.19 -1.20
C LEU A 109 -10.68 -2.13 -2.70
N ASP A 110 -10.62 -0.95 -3.30
CA ASP A 110 -10.06 -0.72 -4.65
C ASP A 110 -8.55 -1.01 -4.74
N ARG A 111 -7.85 -1.14 -3.61
CA ARG A 111 -6.39 -1.21 -3.51
C ARG A 111 -5.89 -2.45 -2.75
N MET A 112 -6.70 -3.50 -2.69
CA MET A 112 -6.35 -4.74 -1.98
C MET A 112 -5.23 -5.54 -2.65
N ARG A 113 -4.92 -5.24 -3.91
CA ARG A 113 -3.74 -5.76 -4.59
C ARG A 113 -2.55 -4.85 -4.32
N ILE A 114 -1.65 -5.29 -3.46
CA ILE A 114 -0.55 -4.47 -2.93
C ILE A 114 0.78 -4.95 -3.51
N ASN A 115 1.42 -4.11 -4.32
CA ASN A 115 2.75 -4.37 -4.84
C ASN A 115 3.81 -4.15 -3.74
N VAL A 116 4.62 -5.16 -3.47
CA VAL A 116 5.68 -5.14 -2.46
C VAL A 116 7.04 -5.26 -3.16
N PHE A 117 7.88 -4.25 -3.01
CA PHE A 117 9.27 -4.30 -3.44
C PHE A 117 10.17 -4.67 -2.27
N LEU A 118 11.10 -5.59 -2.50
CA LEU A 118 12.10 -6.02 -1.52
C LEU A 118 13.44 -5.42 -1.93
N ASP A 119 13.94 -4.46 -1.16
CA ASP A 119 15.24 -3.82 -1.41
C ASP A 119 16.38 -4.80 -1.09
N ASN A 120 17.50 -4.69 -1.81
CA ASN A 120 18.64 -5.60 -1.59
C ASN A 120 19.30 -5.43 -0.22
N SER A 121 19.08 -4.30 0.45
CA SER A 121 19.61 -4.00 1.79
C SER A 121 19.19 -4.99 2.89
N ILE A 122 18.10 -5.74 2.72
CA ILE A 122 17.69 -6.76 3.72
C ILE A 122 18.43 -8.08 3.59
N GLY A 123 19.22 -8.29 2.54
CA GLY A 123 19.93 -9.56 2.31
C GLY A 123 19.03 -10.71 1.82
N THR A 124 19.65 -11.80 1.39
CA THR A 124 18.99 -12.90 0.67
C THR A 124 18.05 -13.74 1.55
N ASP A 125 18.40 -13.96 2.81
CA ASP A 125 17.55 -14.72 3.73
C ASP A 125 16.25 -13.97 4.03
N LEU A 126 16.32 -12.69 4.40
CA LEU A 126 15.11 -11.90 4.66
C LEU A 126 14.30 -11.64 3.39
N GLN A 127 14.92 -11.58 2.20
CA GLN A 127 14.14 -11.63 0.96
C GLN A 127 13.34 -12.94 0.83
N THR A 128 13.94 -14.08 1.19
CA THR A 128 13.26 -15.38 1.19
C THR A 128 12.14 -15.41 2.22
N GLN A 129 12.38 -14.94 3.44
CA GLN A 129 11.34 -14.90 4.48
C GLN A 129 10.23 -13.89 4.19
N SER A 130 10.55 -12.79 3.50
CA SER A 130 9.54 -11.83 3.03
C SER A 130 8.63 -12.44 1.95
N VAL A 131 9.18 -13.26 1.05
CA VAL A 131 8.36 -14.04 0.09
C VAL A 131 7.47 -15.03 0.84
N ASN A 132 8.00 -15.74 1.83
CA ASN A 132 7.20 -16.65 2.66
C ASN A 132 6.08 -15.91 3.40
N ALA A 133 6.36 -14.73 3.96
CA ALA A 133 5.36 -13.88 4.61
C ALA A 133 4.23 -13.47 3.67
N ILE A 134 4.57 -13.04 2.44
CA ILE A 134 3.60 -12.74 1.38
C ILE A 134 2.74 -13.97 1.07
N ASN A 135 3.34 -15.15 0.97
CA ASN A 135 2.61 -16.39 0.69
C ASN A 135 1.65 -16.78 1.84
N GLU A 136 2.07 -16.65 3.10
CA GLU A 136 1.22 -16.90 4.27
C GLU A 136 0.02 -15.95 4.32
N LEU A 137 0.24 -14.65 4.08
CA LEU A 137 -0.83 -13.64 4.02
C LEU A 137 -1.82 -13.91 2.89
N ASN A 138 -1.32 -14.22 1.70
CA ASN A 138 -2.15 -14.59 0.54
C ASN A 138 -2.86 -15.93 0.72
N GLY A 139 -2.39 -16.79 1.64
CA GLY A 139 -3.02 -18.06 1.99
C GLY A 139 -4.21 -17.93 2.96
N ILE A 140 -4.52 -16.72 3.44
CA ILE A 140 -5.68 -16.49 4.32
C ILE A 140 -6.97 -16.62 3.49
N ASN A 141 -7.62 -17.78 3.58
CA ASN A 141 -8.91 -18.01 2.90
C ASN A 141 -9.97 -16.96 3.29
N ASN A 142 -10.80 -16.54 2.33
CA ASN A 142 -11.86 -15.54 2.49
C ASN A 142 -11.35 -14.12 2.83
N CYS A 143 -10.15 -13.78 2.37
CA CYS A 143 -9.53 -12.47 2.51
C CYS A 143 -9.21 -11.94 1.10
N ALA A 144 -9.64 -10.73 0.76
CA ALA A 144 -9.33 -10.15 -0.54
C ALA A 144 -7.92 -9.53 -0.63
N LEU A 145 -7.30 -9.26 0.52
CA LEU A 145 -5.97 -8.69 0.58
C LEU A 145 -4.98 -9.60 -0.13
N PHE A 146 -4.26 -9.06 -1.11
CA PHE A 146 -3.36 -9.84 -1.95
C PHE A 146 -2.07 -9.08 -2.23
N PHE A 147 -0.95 -9.58 -1.69
CA PHE A 147 0.37 -9.00 -1.88
C PHE A 147 1.07 -9.59 -3.09
N VAL A 148 1.72 -8.73 -3.88
CA VAL A 148 2.42 -9.11 -5.10
C VAL A 148 3.85 -8.63 -5.00
N ARG A 149 4.82 -9.55 -5.02
CA ARG A 149 6.22 -9.14 -5.14
C ARG A 149 6.45 -8.49 -6.51
N VAL A 150 7.04 -7.29 -6.50
CA VAL A 150 7.53 -6.59 -7.70
C VAL A 150 9.04 -6.43 -7.62
N PHE A 151 9.69 -6.30 -8.79
CA PHE A 151 11.15 -6.18 -8.90
C PHE A 151 11.61 -4.77 -9.29
N ASN A 152 10.68 -3.86 -9.52
CA ASN A 152 10.94 -2.45 -9.77
C ASN A 152 10.30 -1.62 -8.65
N ALA A 153 11.12 -0.85 -7.93
CA ALA A 153 10.67 -0.01 -6.83
C ALA A 153 9.61 1.02 -7.26
N ASN A 154 9.63 1.50 -8.50
CA ASN A 154 8.64 2.46 -9.02
C ASN A 154 7.23 1.87 -9.16
N GLN A 155 7.10 0.54 -9.10
CA GLN A 155 5.82 -0.17 -9.13
C GLN A 155 5.32 -0.51 -7.71
N ALA A 156 6.11 -0.22 -6.68
CA ALA A 156 5.82 -0.62 -5.32
C ALA A 156 4.73 0.26 -4.68
N HIS A 157 3.81 -0.38 -3.96
CA HIS A 157 2.96 0.28 -2.98
C HIS A 157 3.63 0.26 -1.60
N ILE A 158 4.38 -0.81 -1.29
CA ILE A 158 5.17 -0.98 -0.06
C ILE A 158 6.59 -1.36 -0.45
N THR A 159 7.59 -0.70 0.16
CA THR A 159 9.00 -1.08 0.09
C THR A 159 9.44 -1.68 1.41
N ILE A 160 10.03 -2.88 1.39
CA ILE A 160 10.72 -3.48 2.53
C ILE A 160 12.23 -3.26 2.34
N ARG A 161 12.87 -2.57 3.29
CA ARG A 161 14.31 -2.26 3.28
C ARG A 161 14.94 -2.45 4.66
N SER A 162 16.26 -2.41 4.78
CA SER A 162 16.88 -2.36 6.11
C SER A 162 16.61 -1.02 6.80
N ASP A 163 16.73 -1.00 8.11
CA ASP A 163 16.69 0.21 8.93
C ASP A 163 17.98 1.04 8.85
N PHE A 164 18.98 0.58 8.10
CA PHE A 164 20.30 1.21 7.99
C PHE A 164 21.01 1.44 9.34
N GLY A 165 20.79 0.53 10.31
CA GLY A 165 21.45 0.58 11.62
C GLY A 165 20.92 1.65 12.57
N VAL A 166 19.69 2.14 12.32
CA VAL A 166 19.05 3.17 13.14
C VAL A 166 18.43 2.60 14.41
N GLU A 167 17.96 1.37 14.37
CA GLU A 167 17.14 0.82 15.41
C GLU A 167 17.93 0.18 16.54
N SER A 168 17.41 0.35 17.75
CA SER A 168 17.93 -0.32 18.93
C SER A 168 17.55 -1.81 18.95
N THR A 169 18.24 -2.58 19.78
CA THR A 169 18.15 -4.05 19.85
C THR A 169 16.78 -4.61 20.26
N ASN A 170 15.85 -3.76 20.71
CA ASN A 170 14.48 -4.10 21.09
C ASN A 170 13.46 -3.92 19.96
N VAL A 171 13.89 -3.53 18.76
CA VAL A 171 13.04 -3.30 17.59
C VAL A 171 13.49 -4.27 16.49
N LEU A 172 12.54 -5.04 15.94
CA LEU A 172 12.82 -6.01 14.88
C LEU A 172 12.43 -5.49 13.50
N GLY A 173 11.33 -4.76 13.44
CA GLY A 173 10.88 -4.05 12.25
C GLY A 173 10.17 -2.76 12.63
N ARG A 174 9.85 -1.97 11.61
CA ARG A 174 8.89 -0.88 11.73
C ARG A 174 8.02 -0.78 10.50
N ALA A 175 6.80 -0.36 10.74
CA ALA A 175 5.83 0.04 9.73
C ALA A 175 4.97 1.19 10.26
N GLY A 176 4.19 1.78 9.39
CA GLY A 176 3.17 2.76 9.74
C GLY A 176 1.80 2.24 9.35
N PHE A 177 0.80 3.11 9.49
CA PHE A 177 -0.59 2.78 9.18
C PHE A 177 -1.05 3.38 7.85
N PRO A 178 -2.08 2.80 7.21
CA PRO A 178 -2.68 3.36 6.01
C PRO A 178 -3.03 4.84 6.16
N SER A 179 -2.91 5.59 5.07
CA SER A 179 -3.46 6.94 4.94
C SER A 179 -4.15 7.08 3.60
N ASN A 180 -5.28 7.79 3.55
CA ASN A 180 -6.04 8.04 2.33
C ASN A 180 -6.38 6.76 1.52
N GLY A 181 -6.71 5.66 2.20
CA GLY A 181 -7.04 4.37 1.58
C GLY A 181 -5.83 3.63 0.96
N ARG A 182 -4.61 4.14 1.12
CA ARG A 182 -3.37 3.52 0.63
C ARG A 182 -2.65 2.83 1.78
N PRO A 183 -1.95 1.70 1.53
CA PRO A 183 -1.11 1.10 2.56
C PRO A 183 0.00 2.05 2.96
N PHE A 184 0.51 1.90 4.18
CA PHE A 184 1.76 2.54 4.53
C PHE A 184 2.88 1.99 3.65
N ASN A 185 3.67 2.87 3.06
CA ASN A 185 4.51 2.56 1.91
C ASN A 185 5.90 2.04 2.28
N LEU A 186 6.24 1.94 3.57
CA LEU A 186 7.58 1.57 4.01
C LEU A 186 7.54 0.57 5.16
N VAL A 187 8.32 -0.50 5.03
CA VAL A 187 8.72 -1.37 6.13
C VAL A 187 10.23 -1.30 6.24
N THR A 188 10.75 -1.04 7.44
CA THR A 188 12.18 -1.15 7.73
C THR A 188 12.43 -2.34 8.64
N LEU A 189 13.44 -3.15 8.35
CA LEU A 189 13.86 -4.28 9.19
C LEU A 189 15.19 -3.96 9.87
N ASN A 190 15.27 -4.18 11.17
CA ASN A 190 16.54 -4.16 11.89
C ASN A 190 17.31 -5.44 11.57
N VAL A 191 18.03 -5.43 10.45
CA VAL A 191 18.71 -6.62 9.91
C VAL A 191 19.71 -7.20 10.91
N ASP A 192 20.44 -6.33 11.60
CA ASP A 192 21.43 -6.70 12.61
C ASP A 192 20.81 -7.49 13.77
N ARG A 193 19.53 -7.22 14.08
CA ARG A 193 18.82 -7.88 15.17
C ARG A 193 17.99 -9.07 14.72
N VAL A 194 17.29 -8.95 13.59
CA VAL A 194 16.42 -10.01 13.07
C VAL A 194 17.23 -11.24 12.64
N ASP A 195 18.50 -11.05 12.25
CA ASP A 195 19.43 -12.13 11.93
C ASP A 195 19.76 -13.04 13.13
N ASP A 196 19.52 -12.60 14.37
CA ASP A 196 19.70 -13.44 15.57
C ASP A 196 18.63 -14.54 15.71
N PHE A 197 17.53 -14.45 14.94
CA PHE A 197 16.36 -15.32 15.10
C PHE A 197 16.21 -16.36 13.99
N GLY A 198 15.45 -17.43 14.25
CA GLY A 198 15.15 -18.44 13.24
C GLY A 198 14.16 -17.97 12.17
N ALA A 199 14.10 -18.69 11.06
CA ALA A 199 13.29 -18.35 9.88
C ALA A 199 11.82 -18.01 10.20
N ASP A 200 11.18 -18.73 11.13
CA ASP A 200 9.79 -18.46 11.52
C ASP A 200 9.61 -17.06 12.12
N ILE A 201 10.50 -16.64 13.01
CA ILE A 201 10.44 -15.31 13.61
C ILE A 201 10.71 -14.25 12.55
N ARG A 202 11.72 -14.44 11.70
CA ARG A 202 12.03 -13.51 10.61
C ARG A 202 10.84 -13.32 9.66
N ARG A 203 10.17 -14.41 9.28
CA ARG A 203 8.94 -14.39 8.48
C ARG A 203 7.82 -13.67 9.23
N ASN A 204 7.60 -14.01 10.50
CA ASN A 204 6.50 -13.47 11.30
C ASN A 204 6.66 -11.96 11.57
N VAL A 205 7.89 -11.45 11.72
CA VAL A 205 8.17 -10.01 11.77
C VAL A 205 7.69 -9.35 10.48
N VAL A 206 8.00 -9.89 9.30
CA VAL A 206 7.50 -9.31 8.04
C VAL A 206 5.98 -9.35 7.94
N ILE A 207 5.33 -10.44 8.38
CA ILE A 207 3.86 -10.52 8.42
C ILE A 207 3.28 -9.44 9.34
N HIS A 208 3.89 -9.25 10.52
CA HIS A 208 3.50 -8.25 11.50
C HIS A 208 3.57 -6.83 10.92
N GLU A 209 4.70 -6.46 10.32
CA GLU A 209 4.88 -5.13 9.72
C GLU A 209 3.93 -4.89 8.54
N LEU A 210 3.70 -5.89 7.70
CA LEU A 210 2.69 -5.80 6.64
C LEU A 210 1.27 -5.67 7.20
N GLY A 211 1.00 -6.27 8.37
CA GLY A 211 -0.24 -6.09 9.11
C GLY A 211 -0.47 -4.63 9.50
N HIS A 212 0.56 -3.96 10.02
CA HIS A 212 0.51 -2.51 10.29
C HIS A 212 0.25 -1.71 9.02
N CYS A 213 0.98 -2.01 7.93
CA CYS A 213 0.82 -1.32 6.65
C CYS A 213 -0.61 -1.34 6.11
N VAL A 214 -1.42 -2.34 6.49
CA VAL A 214 -2.82 -2.46 6.06
C VAL A 214 -3.84 -2.05 7.12
N GLY A 215 -3.39 -1.73 8.33
CA GLY A 215 -4.19 -1.04 9.35
C GLY A 215 -4.42 -1.82 10.63
N LEU A 216 -3.82 -2.99 10.82
CA LEU A 216 -3.87 -3.74 12.08
C LEU A 216 -2.96 -3.10 13.12
N ARG A 217 -3.43 -2.97 14.36
CA ARG A 217 -2.64 -2.53 15.51
C ARG A 217 -2.31 -3.71 16.41
N HIS A 218 -1.33 -3.50 17.28
CA HIS A 218 -1.06 -4.40 18.39
C HIS A 218 -2.28 -4.82 19.19
N THR A 219 -2.37 -6.11 19.53
CA THR A 219 -3.40 -6.63 20.43
C THR A 219 -3.18 -6.22 21.88
N ASN A 220 -1.94 -5.87 22.25
CA ASN A 220 -1.55 -5.32 23.56
C ASN A 220 -1.23 -3.82 23.57
N TRP A 221 -1.75 -3.05 22.61
CA TRP A 221 -1.46 -1.62 22.46
C TRP A 221 -1.64 -0.80 23.75
N GLN A 222 -2.63 -1.16 24.58
CA GLN A 222 -2.88 -0.48 25.87
C GLN A 222 -1.71 -0.65 26.84
N ALA A 223 -1.18 -1.88 26.92
CA ALA A 223 -0.02 -2.17 27.77
C ALA A 223 1.24 -1.46 27.25
N ASN A 224 1.32 -1.25 25.94
CA ASN A 224 2.39 -0.52 25.27
C ASN A 224 2.19 1.01 25.26
N ARG A 225 1.08 1.51 25.81
CA ARG A 225 0.73 2.95 25.82
C ARG A 225 0.67 3.57 24.42
N GLU A 226 0.26 2.78 23.45
CA GLU A 226 -0.02 3.25 22.11
C GLU A 226 -1.35 4.01 22.05
N SER A 227 -1.59 4.70 20.93
CA SER A 227 -2.87 5.34 20.68
C SER A 227 -4.04 4.36 20.68
N SER A 228 -5.24 4.87 21.00
CA SER A 228 -6.50 4.14 20.88
C SER A 228 -6.66 3.52 19.50
N ALA A 229 -7.50 2.50 19.45
CA ALA A 229 -7.80 1.83 18.20
C ALA A 229 -9.23 1.26 18.23
N VAL A 230 -9.70 0.66 17.13
CA VAL A 230 -11.10 0.22 16.95
C VAL A 230 -11.26 -1.32 16.94
N ASN A 231 -12.11 -1.87 17.83
CA ASN A 231 -12.44 -3.31 17.89
C ASN A 231 -12.79 -3.90 16.51
N ILE A 232 -12.21 -5.04 16.18
CA ILE A 232 -12.55 -5.87 15.04
C ILE A 232 -13.55 -6.95 15.52
N PRO A 233 -14.83 -6.88 15.13
CA PRO A 233 -15.83 -7.77 15.68
C PRO A 233 -15.51 -9.25 15.40
N GLY A 234 -15.79 -10.11 16.38
CA GLY A 234 -15.50 -11.55 16.32
C GLY A 234 -14.11 -11.95 16.84
N THR A 235 -13.28 -10.98 17.27
CA THR A 235 -11.96 -11.23 17.84
C THR A 235 -11.95 -11.17 19.37
N SER A 236 -10.95 -11.80 19.99
CA SER A 236 -10.74 -11.74 21.45
C SER A 236 -10.09 -10.44 21.85
N ALA A 237 -10.46 -9.99 23.04
CA ALA A 237 -9.90 -8.83 23.70
C ALA A 237 -8.40 -8.94 24.05
N PHE A 238 -7.95 -10.16 24.20
CA PHE A 238 -6.60 -10.52 24.58
C PHE A 238 -6.20 -11.72 23.75
N ASP A 239 -5.13 -11.56 22.97
CA ASP A 239 -4.58 -12.62 22.15
C ASP A 239 -3.05 -12.52 22.16
N ALA A 240 -2.44 -13.09 23.20
CA ALA A 240 -0.99 -13.10 23.38
C ALA A 240 -0.24 -13.91 22.30
N GLY A 241 -0.96 -14.79 21.60
CA GLY A 241 -0.40 -15.56 20.48
C GLY A 241 -0.52 -14.84 19.14
N SER A 242 -1.26 -13.73 19.08
CA SER A 242 -1.53 -13.00 17.83
C SER A 242 -0.25 -12.63 17.10
N ILE A 243 -0.30 -12.67 15.77
CA ILE A 243 0.77 -12.12 14.92
C ILE A 243 0.99 -10.63 15.18
N MET A 244 -0.06 -9.92 15.62
CA MET A 244 -0.03 -8.52 16.01
C MET A 244 0.21 -8.36 17.52
N TRP A 245 0.85 -9.32 18.19
CA TRP A 245 1.39 -9.05 19.52
C TRP A 245 2.71 -8.28 19.37
N SER A 246 2.96 -7.26 20.20
CA SER A 246 4.12 -6.36 20.04
C SER A 246 5.49 -6.98 20.31
N SER A 247 5.55 -8.29 20.50
CA SER A 247 6.80 -9.04 20.53
C SER A 247 6.66 -10.21 19.56
N ALA A 248 7.70 -10.46 18.78
CA ALA A 248 7.64 -11.50 17.77
C ALA A 248 7.48 -12.90 18.40
N ASN A 249 6.46 -13.61 17.94
CA ASN A 249 6.19 -15.00 18.26
C ASN A 249 6.74 -15.90 17.15
N GLY A 250 7.40 -17.01 17.52
CA GLY A 250 7.84 -18.05 16.57
C GLY A 250 6.74 -19.07 16.24
N GLY A 251 7.00 -19.96 15.29
CA GLY A 251 6.06 -21.01 14.87
C GLY A 251 5.00 -20.53 13.87
N THR A 252 3.82 -21.15 13.90
CA THR A 252 2.70 -20.82 12.99
C THR A 252 2.30 -19.34 13.15
N PRO A 253 2.15 -18.59 12.03
CA PRO A 253 1.99 -17.15 12.10
C PRO A 253 0.66 -16.71 12.71
N PHE A 254 -0.45 -17.38 12.40
CA PHE A 254 -1.79 -16.86 12.70
C PHE A 254 -2.50 -17.64 13.80
N THR A 255 -3.11 -16.89 14.71
CA THR A 255 -4.17 -17.36 15.59
C THR A 255 -5.53 -17.31 14.90
N ASN A 256 -6.55 -17.91 15.53
CA ASN A 256 -7.94 -17.73 15.07
C ASN A 256 -8.40 -16.26 15.16
N GLY A 257 -7.86 -15.49 16.12
CA GLY A 257 -8.11 -14.06 16.23
C GLY A 257 -7.59 -13.30 15.01
N ASP A 258 -6.36 -13.58 14.60
CA ASP A 258 -5.73 -12.96 13.42
C ASP A 258 -6.52 -13.27 12.14
N LEU A 259 -6.85 -14.55 11.92
CA LEU A 259 -7.62 -14.95 10.74
C LEU A 259 -9.01 -14.30 10.72
N THR A 260 -9.65 -14.15 11.89
CA THR A 260 -10.93 -13.47 12.00
C THR A 260 -10.78 -11.98 11.71
N ALA A 261 -9.70 -11.36 12.19
CA ALA A 261 -9.39 -9.96 11.97
C ALA A 261 -9.20 -9.64 10.48
N PHE A 262 -8.31 -10.37 9.79
CA PHE A 262 -8.07 -10.18 8.35
C PHE A 262 -9.35 -10.35 7.53
N ARG A 263 -10.16 -11.38 7.81
CA ARG A 263 -11.42 -11.63 7.08
C ARG A 263 -12.51 -10.60 7.38
N ALA A 264 -12.49 -9.99 8.56
CA ALA A 264 -13.44 -8.95 8.94
C ALA A 264 -13.09 -7.61 8.29
N LEU A 265 -11.80 -7.26 8.26
CA LEU A 265 -11.30 -6.01 7.69
C LEU A 265 -11.25 -6.03 6.16
N PHE A 266 -10.86 -7.17 5.59
CA PHE A 266 -10.70 -7.38 4.16
C PHE A 266 -11.62 -8.52 3.73
N PRO A 267 -12.92 -8.26 3.55
CA PRO A 267 -13.86 -9.26 3.07
C PRO A 267 -13.46 -9.78 1.69
N ARG A 268 -14.16 -10.77 1.16
CA ARG A 268 -13.93 -11.34 -0.18
C ARG A 268 -13.82 -10.28 -1.28
N ALA A 269 -13.05 -10.57 -2.32
CA ALA A 269 -12.74 -9.58 -3.34
C ALA A 269 -13.99 -9.27 -4.15
N LEU A 270 -14.24 -7.98 -4.35
CA LEU A 270 -15.41 -7.48 -5.06
C LEU A 270 -14.92 -6.78 -6.32
N ARG A 271 -15.54 -7.08 -7.45
CA ARG A 271 -15.29 -6.40 -8.72
C ARG A 271 -16.62 -5.93 -9.30
N MET A 272 -16.63 -4.73 -9.84
CA MET A 272 -17.79 -4.25 -10.60
C MET A 272 -17.77 -4.83 -12.01
N ASP A 273 -18.94 -5.20 -12.49
CA ASP A 273 -19.21 -5.61 -13.87
C ASP A 273 -20.39 -4.78 -14.37
N VAL A 274 -20.25 -4.16 -15.54
CA VAL A 274 -21.32 -3.39 -16.17
C VAL A 274 -21.78 -4.19 -17.37
N VAL A 275 -23.08 -4.47 -17.42
CA VAL A 275 -23.72 -5.25 -18.47
C VAL A 275 -24.68 -4.34 -19.22
N ASN A 276 -24.29 -3.96 -20.43
CA ASN A 276 -25.12 -3.13 -21.30
C ASN A 276 -26.19 -4.00 -21.95
N VAL A 277 -27.46 -3.65 -21.71
CA VAL A 277 -28.65 -4.26 -22.29
C VAL A 277 -29.27 -3.24 -23.23
N ILE A 278 -29.42 -3.59 -24.51
CA ILE A 278 -30.04 -2.69 -25.50
C ILE A 278 -31.55 -2.98 -25.50
N ASP A 279 -32.35 -2.01 -25.06
CA ASP A 279 -33.80 -2.15 -24.91
C ASP A 279 -34.51 -1.35 -26.03
N ASP A 280 -34.59 -1.99 -27.19
CA ASP A 280 -35.44 -1.64 -28.35
C ASP A 280 -35.09 -0.38 -29.20
N TYR A 281 -35.62 -0.39 -30.43
CA TYR A 281 -35.65 0.74 -31.37
C TYR A 281 -37.03 1.38 -31.30
N ASP A 282 -37.08 2.68 -30.98
CA ASP A 282 -38.31 3.42 -31.16
C ASP A 282 -38.60 3.66 -32.67
N TYR A 283 -39.83 4.06 -33.03
CA TYR A 283 -40.18 4.34 -34.44
C TYR A 283 -39.44 5.57 -35.03
N SER A 284 -38.79 6.38 -34.19
CA SER A 284 -37.91 7.51 -34.55
C SER A 284 -36.47 7.07 -34.87
N GLY A 285 -36.10 5.84 -34.49
CA GLY A 285 -34.76 5.29 -34.60
C GLY A 285 -33.81 5.75 -33.48
N GLU A 286 -34.36 6.14 -32.33
CA GLU A 286 -33.63 6.32 -31.08
C GLU A 286 -33.35 4.96 -30.43
N ILE A 287 -32.23 4.88 -29.71
CA ILE A 287 -31.75 3.67 -29.04
C ILE A 287 -31.71 3.94 -27.54
N TYR A 288 -32.34 3.05 -26.76
CA TYR A 288 -32.20 3.04 -25.32
C TYR A 288 -31.18 1.98 -24.90
N VAL A 289 -30.18 2.40 -24.13
CA VAL A 289 -29.18 1.51 -23.53
C VAL A 289 -29.42 1.51 -22.04
N LEU A 290 -29.69 0.32 -21.49
CA LEU A 290 -29.80 0.09 -20.07
C LEU A 290 -28.50 -0.53 -19.57
N ASP A 291 -27.76 0.21 -18.75
CA ASP A 291 -26.54 -0.28 -18.14
C ASP A 291 -26.86 -0.86 -16.76
N GLU A 292 -26.87 -2.20 -16.68
CA GLU A 292 -27.05 -2.91 -15.42
C GLU A 292 -25.70 -3.09 -14.72
N VAL A 293 -25.60 -2.55 -13.51
CA VAL A 293 -24.37 -2.57 -12.71
C VAL A 293 -24.43 -3.70 -11.70
N TYR A 294 -23.45 -4.60 -11.80
CA TYR A 294 -23.28 -5.75 -10.92
C TYR A 294 -22.02 -5.66 -10.07
N VAL A 295 -22.06 -6.33 -8.92
CA VAL A 295 -20.88 -6.66 -8.12
C VAL A 295 -20.70 -8.16 -8.10
N ASP A 296 -19.57 -8.61 -8.63
CA ASP A 296 -19.11 -9.98 -8.59
C ASP A 296 -18.20 -10.24 -7.40
N VAL A 297 -18.37 -11.40 -6.78
CA VAL A 297 -17.62 -11.84 -5.60
C VAL A 297 -16.63 -12.93 -5.98
N PHE A 298 -15.37 -12.69 -5.65
CA PHE A 298 -14.26 -13.58 -5.88
C PHE A 298 -13.68 -14.09 -4.56
N GLU A 299 -13.03 -15.25 -4.61
CA GLU A 299 -12.38 -15.84 -3.44
C GLU A 299 -11.28 -14.93 -2.88
N ASP A 300 -10.52 -14.27 -3.77
CA ASP A 300 -9.37 -13.44 -3.44
C ASP A 300 -9.13 -12.33 -4.50
N GLY A 301 -8.16 -11.47 -4.24
CA GLY A 301 -7.75 -10.38 -5.13
C GLY A 301 -7.04 -10.79 -6.44
N SER A 302 -7.03 -12.08 -6.81
CA SER A 302 -6.65 -12.52 -8.16
C SER A 302 -7.78 -12.36 -9.18
N TYR A 303 -9.03 -12.27 -8.71
CA TYR A 303 -10.23 -12.20 -9.54
C TYR A 303 -10.38 -13.39 -10.51
N THR A 304 -9.93 -14.58 -10.11
CA THR A 304 -9.96 -15.79 -10.95
C THR A 304 -11.14 -16.71 -10.64
N THR A 305 -11.41 -16.96 -9.36
CA THR A 305 -12.46 -17.87 -8.90
C THR A 305 -13.60 -17.09 -8.26
N THR A 306 -14.80 -17.21 -8.80
CA THR A 306 -16.02 -16.64 -8.19
C THR A 306 -16.52 -17.52 -7.06
N SER A 307 -17.08 -16.92 -6.03
CA SER A 307 -17.56 -17.68 -4.87
C SER A 307 -18.49 -16.83 -3.99
N ASN A 308 -19.37 -17.47 -3.22
CA ASN A 308 -20.46 -16.76 -2.54
C ASN A 308 -19.96 -15.86 -1.42
N LEU A 309 -20.62 -14.70 -1.27
CA LEU A 309 -20.45 -13.85 -0.12
C LEU A 309 -20.90 -14.60 1.15
N ASN A 310 -20.04 -14.64 2.15
CA ASN A 310 -20.26 -15.43 3.37
C ASN A 310 -20.86 -14.62 4.54
N ARG A 311 -21.09 -13.32 4.34
CA ARG A 311 -21.65 -12.37 5.32
C ARG A 311 -22.20 -11.14 4.60
N ASN A 312 -22.95 -10.30 5.30
CA ASN A 312 -23.44 -9.06 4.72
C ASN A 312 -22.28 -8.06 4.56
N VAL A 313 -22.22 -7.40 3.40
CA VAL A 313 -21.21 -6.38 3.10
C VAL A 313 -21.90 -5.16 2.54
N THR A 314 -21.62 -3.98 3.07
CA THR A 314 -22.06 -2.73 2.48
C THR A 314 -20.98 -2.23 1.54
N VAL A 315 -21.33 -2.09 0.27
CA VAL A 315 -20.49 -1.49 -0.78
C VAL A 315 -20.91 -0.04 -0.99
N ASN A 316 -19.93 0.85 -0.92
CA ASN A 316 -20.03 2.23 -1.37
C ASN A 316 -19.31 2.31 -2.71
N TYR A 317 -19.98 2.89 -3.70
CA TYR A 317 -19.47 3.00 -5.05
C TYR A 317 -19.77 4.39 -5.59
N LYS A 318 -18.93 4.80 -6.52
CA LYS A 318 -18.99 6.09 -7.17
C LYS A 318 -19.29 5.86 -8.63
N LEU A 319 -20.41 6.44 -9.05
CA LEU A 319 -20.87 6.48 -10.43
C LEU A 319 -20.32 7.76 -11.07
N ARG A 320 -19.59 7.64 -12.17
CA ARG A 320 -19.20 8.78 -12.99
C ARG A 320 -19.88 8.66 -14.34
N ILE A 321 -20.87 9.52 -14.54
CA ILE A 321 -21.62 9.60 -15.80
C ILE A 321 -21.05 10.76 -16.60
N GLN A 322 -20.61 10.47 -17.81
CA GLN A 322 -20.18 11.49 -18.77
C GLN A 322 -21.20 11.60 -19.89
N GLU A 323 -22.00 12.66 -19.85
CA GLU A 323 -23.03 12.95 -20.85
C GLU A 323 -22.44 13.65 -22.07
N TYR A 324 -22.65 13.06 -23.24
CA TYR A 324 -22.27 13.60 -24.55
C TYR A 324 -23.49 14.14 -25.33
N ASN A 325 -24.48 14.68 -24.61
CA ASN A 325 -25.63 15.33 -25.22
C ASN A 325 -25.48 16.88 -25.22
N HIS A 326 -26.50 17.61 -25.69
CA HIS A 326 -26.56 19.08 -25.91
C HIS A 326 -25.99 19.97 -24.77
N THR A 327 -25.91 19.46 -23.53
CA THR A 327 -25.30 20.13 -22.37
C THR A 327 -24.21 19.24 -21.76
N SER A 328 -23.15 18.98 -22.53
CA SER A 328 -22.12 18.02 -22.13
C SER A 328 -21.56 18.29 -20.73
N GLY A 329 -21.51 17.25 -19.89
CA GLY A 329 -21.16 17.36 -18.48
C GLY A 329 -20.65 16.05 -17.88
N THR A 330 -19.91 16.16 -16.79
CA THR A 330 -19.49 15.00 -15.98
C THR A 330 -20.14 15.11 -14.62
N TYR A 331 -20.94 14.11 -14.27
CA TYR A 331 -21.65 14.03 -13.01
C TYR A 331 -21.07 12.90 -12.17
N THR A 332 -21.00 13.11 -10.85
CA THR A 332 -20.47 12.11 -9.93
C THR A 332 -21.46 11.88 -8.80
N TYR A 333 -21.89 10.63 -8.66
CA TYR A 333 -22.82 10.22 -7.63
C TYR A 333 -22.15 9.22 -6.69
N ASN A 334 -22.27 9.44 -5.39
CA ASN A 334 -21.84 8.47 -4.38
C ASN A 334 -23.06 7.69 -3.92
N ARG A 335 -23.02 6.37 -4.05
CA ARG A 335 -24.11 5.46 -3.69
C ARG A 335 -23.61 4.39 -2.74
N SER A 336 -24.56 3.72 -2.07
CA SER A 336 -24.29 2.67 -1.10
C SER A 336 -25.35 1.58 -1.19
N ARG A 337 -24.90 0.32 -1.19
CA ARG A 337 -25.79 -0.86 -1.23
C ARG A 337 -25.31 -1.93 -0.27
N THR A 338 -26.25 -2.60 0.39
CA THR A 338 -25.93 -3.75 1.25
C THR A 338 -26.13 -5.04 0.46
N LEU A 339 -25.05 -5.80 0.31
CA LEU A 339 -25.02 -7.13 -0.30
C LEU A 339 -25.30 -8.16 0.78
N THR A 340 -26.41 -8.87 0.68
CA THR A 340 -26.77 -9.93 1.64
C THR A 340 -25.99 -11.21 1.34
N ALA A 341 -25.50 -11.91 2.35
CA ALA A 341 -24.77 -13.16 2.16
C ALA A 341 -25.54 -14.19 1.29
N GLY A 342 -24.80 -14.99 0.51
CA GLY A 342 -25.35 -16.17 -0.18
C GLY A 342 -25.23 -16.18 -1.71
N SER A 343 -24.95 -15.04 -2.35
CA SER A 343 -24.72 -14.95 -3.80
C SER A 343 -23.26 -14.59 -4.14
N ASN A 344 -22.84 -14.92 -5.36
CA ASN A 344 -21.57 -14.51 -5.96
C ASN A 344 -21.72 -13.35 -6.96
N ARG A 345 -22.94 -12.93 -7.28
CA ARG A 345 -23.26 -11.77 -8.13
C ARG A 345 -24.45 -11.01 -7.53
N TYR A 346 -24.36 -9.69 -7.51
CA TYR A 346 -25.39 -8.81 -6.99
C TYR A 346 -25.66 -7.68 -7.97
N PHE A 347 -26.92 -7.50 -8.34
CA PHE A 347 -27.37 -6.28 -9.01
C PHE A 347 -27.37 -5.13 -8.01
N ILE A 348 -26.70 -4.02 -8.35
CA ILE A 348 -26.56 -2.89 -7.46
C ILE A 348 -27.07 -1.57 -8.02
N ASP A 349 -27.14 -1.42 -9.34
CA ASP A 349 -27.66 -0.22 -9.97
C ASP A 349 -28.13 -0.49 -11.39
N GLU A 350 -28.98 0.39 -11.90
CA GLU A 350 -29.31 0.50 -13.32
C GLU A 350 -29.35 1.98 -13.70
N GLU A 351 -28.85 2.30 -14.88
CA GLU A 351 -29.03 3.61 -15.49
C GLU A 351 -29.53 3.42 -16.93
N GLU A 352 -30.58 4.15 -17.28
CA GLU A 352 -31.19 4.14 -18.61
C GLU A 352 -30.70 5.35 -19.39
N GLU A 353 -30.19 5.11 -20.59
CA GLU A 353 -29.61 6.11 -21.46
C GLU A 353 -30.37 6.17 -22.79
N GLU A 354 -30.80 7.36 -23.19
CA GLU A 354 -31.41 7.61 -24.49
C GLU A 354 -30.37 8.22 -25.44
N CYS A 355 -30.15 7.58 -26.60
CA CYS A 355 -29.21 8.04 -27.60
C CYS A 355 -29.91 8.24 -28.96
N SER A 356 -29.67 9.37 -29.63
CA SER A 356 -30.13 9.62 -31.01
C SER A 356 -28.96 9.57 -32.03
N PRO A 357 -28.75 8.45 -32.75
CA PRO A 357 -27.69 8.35 -33.77
C PRO A 357 -27.84 9.39 -34.89
N TYR A 358 -29.05 9.92 -35.10
CA TYR A 358 -29.38 10.88 -36.15
C TYR A 358 -28.95 12.31 -35.85
N GLN A 359 -28.73 12.64 -34.57
CA GLN A 359 -28.34 14.00 -34.15
C GLN A 359 -26.83 14.13 -33.88
N GLY A 360 -26.06 13.06 -34.10
CA GLY A 360 -24.62 13.02 -33.79
C GLY A 360 -24.34 12.94 -32.29
N GLU A 361 -25.34 12.54 -31.50
CA GLU A 361 -25.21 12.27 -30.07
C GLU A 361 -24.42 10.97 -29.89
N THR A 362 -23.48 10.99 -28.94
CA THR A 362 -22.75 9.79 -28.50
C THR A 362 -23.34 9.37 -27.18
N CYS A 363 -23.49 8.07 -26.94
CA CYS A 363 -23.98 7.59 -25.65
C CYS A 363 -23.05 8.04 -24.52
N THR A 364 -23.68 8.24 -23.38
CA THR A 364 -23.05 8.50 -22.08
C THR A 364 -21.97 7.46 -21.82
N SER A 365 -20.87 7.86 -21.20
CA SER A 365 -19.87 6.91 -20.72
C SER A 365 -20.02 6.82 -19.21
N GLU A 366 -20.25 5.61 -18.72
CA GLU A 366 -20.29 5.33 -17.30
C GLU A 366 -18.97 4.69 -16.84
N ASP A 367 -18.41 5.24 -15.76
CA ASP A 367 -17.25 4.68 -15.05
C ASP A 367 -17.66 4.46 -13.60
N VAL A 368 -17.55 3.22 -13.13
CA VAL A 368 -17.99 2.84 -11.79
C VAL A 368 -16.87 2.24 -10.97
N ASP A 369 -16.61 2.86 -9.83
CA ASP A 369 -15.55 2.48 -8.90
C ASP A 369 -16.14 2.11 -7.54
N ILE A 370 -15.81 0.94 -7.00
CA ILE A 370 -16.02 0.67 -5.56
C ILE A 370 -15.07 1.59 -4.79
N THR A 371 -15.62 2.50 -4.00
CA THR A 371 -14.82 3.43 -3.18
C THR A 371 -14.49 2.83 -1.83
N TYR A 372 -15.41 2.07 -1.23
CA TYR A 372 -15.20 1.44 0.07
C TYR A 372 -16.22 0.32 0.28
N ALA A 373 -15.82 -0.82 0.82
CA ALA A 373 -16.79 -1.76 1.37
C ALA A 373 -16.34 -2.28 2.74
N PHE A 374 -17.33 -2.60 3.56
CA PHE A 374 -17.09 -3.11 4.89
C PHE A 374 -18.17 -4.12 5.24
N SER A 375 -17.80 -5.10 6.05
CA SER A 375 -18.79 -6.03 6.58
C SER A 375 -19.63 -5.32 7.62
N ILE A 376 -20.96 -5.37 7.47
CA ILE A 376 -21.86 -5.16 8.60
C ILE A 376 -21.92 -6.50 9.33
N LEU A 377 -21.51 -6.52 10.60
CA LEU A 377 -21.77 -7.63 11.51
C LEU A 377 -22.94 -7.31 12.42
#